data_AF-Q97KF0-F1
#
_entry.id   AF-Q97KF0-F1
#
_cell.length_a   1.000
_cell.length_b   1.000
_cell.length_c   1.000
_cell.angle_alpha   90.00
_cell.angle_beta   90.00
_cell.angle_gamma   90.00
#
_symmetry.space_group_name_H-M   'P 1'
#
loop_
_entity.id
_entity.type
_entity.pdbx_description
1 polymer ?
#
loop_
_entity_poly.entity_id
_entity_poly.type
_entity_poly.pdbx_seq_one_letter_code
_entity_poly.pdbx_strand_id
1 'polypeptide(L)'
;MDKNKLVNKFLQMKETENKRLDENITNLEQSLEKLDKENKELYKKLKEERLRNAILSNRYGMLLDDIKEEGIIFKIKNTNLGVVEWQNLYFRDSGKNIYIESLDRHLIHEFDNNMSSLIRILIKENEYSLIVIRMNEKNVKIQFRVIEKQDKNIT
;
A
#
# COMPACT_ATOMS: atom_id res chain seq x y z
N MET A 1 -74.75 -24.34 9.69
CA MET A 1 -73.60 -23.91 8.87
C MET A 1 -73.05 -25.17 8.19
N ASP A 2 -72.97 -25.19 6.87
CA ASP A 2 -72.71 -26.42 6.11
C ASP A 2 -71.22 -26.83 6.17
N LYS A 3 -70.96 -28.01 6.73
CA LYS A 3 -69.62 -28.53 7.06
C LYS A 3 -68.75 -28.65 5.81
N ASN A 4 -69.34 -29.01 4.67
CA ASN A 4 -68.66 -29.13 3.38
C ASN A 4 -68.17 -27.78 2.85
N LYS A 5 -68.93 -26.70 3.09
CA LYS A 5 -68.55 -25.35 2.66
C LYS A 5 -67.34 -24.82 3.45
N LEU A 6 -67.23 -25.22 4.72
CA LEU A 6 -66.11 -24.85 5.59
C LEU A 6 -64.83 -25.59 5.20
N VAL A 7 -64.93 -26.89 4.92
CA VAL A 7 -63.81 -27.73 4.44
C VAL A 7 -63.28 -27.24 3.10
N ASN A 8 -64.16 -26.95 2.13
CA ASN A 8 -63.73 -26.42 0.83
C ASN A 8 -63.02 -25.07 0.94
N LYS A 9 -63.49 -24.17 1.82
CA LYS A 9 -62.83 -22.89 2.04
C LYS A 9 -61.44 -23.07 2.65
N PHE A 10 -61.29 -23.98 3.61
CA PHE A 10 -59.99 -24.31 4.20
C PHE A 10 -59.03 -24.90 3.17
N LEU A 11 -59.50 -25.83 2.31
CA LEU A 11 -58.69 -26.42 1.24
C LEU A 11 -58.21 -25.36 0.25
N GLN A 12 -59.08 -24.43 -0.17
CA GLN A 12 -58.69 -23.32 -1.05
C GLN A 12 -57.65 -22.39 -0.41
N MET A 13 -57.79 -22.08 0.88
CA MET A 13 -56.81 -21.29 1.63
C MET A 13 -55.45 -22.00 1.65
N LYS A 14 -55.44 -23.31 1.91
CA LYS A 14 -54.19 -24.09 1.95
C LYS A 14 -53.55 -24.26 0.58
N GLU A 15 -54.34 -24.42 -0.47
CA GLU A 15 -53.84 -24.46 -1.85
C GLU A 15 -53.19 -23.12 -2.24
N THR A 16 -53.80 -22.00 -1.85
CA THR A 16 -53.24 -20.66 -2.10
C THR A 16 -51.95 -20.44 -1.32
N GLU A 17 -51.92 -20.88 -0.06
CA GLU A 17 -50.73 -20.81 0.79
C GLU A 17 -49.58 -21.65 0.21
N ASN A 18 -49.85 -22.87 -0.26
CA ASN A 18 -48.87 -23.73 -0.90
C ASN A 18 -48.30 -23.10 -2.17
N LYS A 19 -49.15 -22.57 -3.07
CA LYS A 19 -48.68 -21.88 -4.28
C LYS A 19 -47.75 -20.70 -3.96
N ARG A 20 -48.10 -19.89 -2.94
CA ARG A 20 -47.25 -18.79 -2.49
C ARG A 20 -45.90 -19.28 -1.94
N LEU A 21 -45.90 -20.39 -1.20
CA LEU A 21 -44.67 -20.99 -0.69
C LEU A 21 -43.80 -21.54 -1.82
N ASP A 22 -44.38 -22.19 -2.83
CA ASP A 22 -43.65 -22.69 -4.00
C ASP A 22 -43.01 -21.55 -4.81
N GLU A 23 -43.73 -20.45 -5.01
CA GLU A 23 -43.20 -19.24 -5.64
C GLU A 23 -42.03 -18.66 -4.84
N ASN A 24 -42.16 -18.58 -3.51
CA ASN A 24 -41.10 -18.10 -2.64
C ASN A 24 -39.86 -19.00 -2.68
N ILE A 25 -40.04 -20.32 -2.69
CA ILE A 25 -38.94 -21.29 -2.81
C ILE A 25 -38.19 -21.04 -4.12
N THR A 26 -38.91 -20.95 -5.24
CA THR A 26 -38.31 -20.74 -6.56
C THR A 26 -37.53 -19.42 -6.62
N ASN A 27 -38.09 -18.34 -6.07
CA ASN A 27 -37.43 -17.03 -6.02
C ASN A 27 -36.15 -17.06 -5.16
N LEU A 28 -36.18 -17.76 -4.04
CA LEU A 28 -35.02 -17.93 -3.16
C LEU A 28 -33.93 -18.78 -3.83
N GLU A 29 -34.29 -19.86 -4.51
CA GLU A 29 -33.36 -20.70 -5.26
C GLU A 29 -32.64 -19.92 -6.36
N GLN A 30 -33.38 -19.12 -7.14
CA GLN A 30 -32.79 -18.25 -8.16
C GLN A 30 -31.84 -17.19 -7.55
N SER A 31 -32.22 -16.64 -6.40
CA SER A 31 -31.39 -15.66 -5.68
C SER A 31 -30.09 -16.29 -5.17
N LEU A 32 -30.16 -17.52 -4.65
CA LEU A 32 -28.98 -18.28 -4.22
C LEU A 32 -28.05 -18.59 -5.40
N GLU A 33 -28.58 -18.97 -6.56
CA GLU A 33 -27.77 -19.24 -7.74
C GLU A 33 -27.05 -17.98 -8.23
N LYS A 34 -27.73 -16.84 -8.22
CA LYS A 34 -27.12 -15.55 -8.58
C LYS A 34 -25.99 -15.16 -7.62
N LEU A 35 -26.23 -15.27 -6.32
CA LEU A 35 -25.23 -14.97 -5.28
C LEU A 35 -24.02 -15.91 -5.37
N ASP A 36 -24.22 -17.19 -5.69
CA ASP A 36 -23.12 -18.14 -5.88
C ASP A 36 -22.24 -17.76 -7.09
N LYS A 37 -22.85 -17.35 -8.20
CA LYS A 37 -22.12 -16.85 -9.38
C LYS A 37 -21.32 -15.59 -9.04
N GLU A 38 -21.92 -14.61 -8.39
CA GLU A 38 -21.25 -13.37 -7.97
C GLU A 38 -20.09 -13.66 -7.00
N ASN A 39 -20.29 -14.54 -6.03
CA ASN A 39 -19.24 -14.96 -5.10
C ASN A 39 -18.07 -15.62 -5.82
N LYS A 40 -18.32 -16.53 -6.76
CA LYS A 40 -17.26 -17.18 -7.56
C LYS A 40 -16.42 -16.17 -8.34
N GLU A 41 -17.05 -15.15 -8.92
CA GLU A 41 -16.34 -14.07 -9.61
C GLU A 41 -15.51 -13.22 -8.64
N LEU A 42 -16.07 -12.84 -7.49
CA LEU A 42 -15.34 -12.09 -6.46
C LEU A 42 -14.14 -12.88 -5.93
N TYR A 43 -14.29 -14.20 -5.70
CA TYR A 43 -13.19 -15.06 -5.31
C TYR A 43 -12.08 -15.12 -6.36
N LYS A 44 -12.43 -15.16 -7.64
CA LYS A 44 -11.45 -15.11 -8.73
C LYS A 44 -10.68 -13.79 -8.72
N LYS A 45 -11.37 -12.65 -8.63
CA LYS A 45 -10.75 -11.32 -8.53
C LYS A 45 -9.84 -11.22 -7.30
N LEU A 46 -10.28 -11.73 -6.15
CA LEU A 46 -9.47 -11.75 -4.92
C LEU A 46 -8.18 -12.55 -5.11
N LYS A 47 -8.23 -13.70 -5.78
CA LYS A 47 -7.05 -14.52 -6.07
C LYS A 47 -6.08 -13.79 -7.00
N GLU A 48 -6.60 -13.11 -8.03
CA GLU A 48 -5.79 -12.30 -8.95
C GLU A 48 -5.10 -11.14 -8.23
N GLU A 49 -5.81 -10.40 -7.38
CA GLU A 49 -5.25 -9.29 -6.61
C GLU A 49 -4.21 -9.76 -5.58
N ARG A 50 -4.44 -10.91 -4.92
CA ARG A 50 -3.42 -11.52 -4.04
C ARG A 50 -2.14 -11.86 -4.79
N LEU A 51 -2.26 -12.42 -5.99
CA LEU A 51 -1.11 -12.73 -6.83
C LEU A 51 -0.36 -11.46 -7.25
N ARG A 52 -1.09 -10.42 -7.69
CA ARG A 52 -0.50 -9.12 -8.04
C ARG A 52 0.24 -8.51 -6.85
N ASN A 53 -0.36 -8.51 -5.67
CA ASN A 53 0.27 -8.00 -4.46
C ASN A 53 1.54 -8.80 -4.11
N ALA A 54 1.51 -10.13 -4.16
CA ALA A 54 2.69 -10.96 -3.91
C ALA A 54 3.85 -10.64 -4.88
N ILE A 55 3.55 -10.46 -6.17
CA ILE A 55 4.54 -10.05 -7.19
C ILE A 55 5.11 -8.67 -6.88
N LEU A 56 4.24 -7.70 -6.57
CA LEU A 56 4.65 -6.33 -6.23
C LEU A 56 5.51 -6.29 -4.96
N SER A 57 5.11 -7.02 -3.93
CA SER A 57 5.85 -7.12 -2.67
C SER A 57 7.22 -7.75 -2.86
N ASN A 58 7.32 -8.79 -3.69
CA ASN A 58 8.61 -9.41 -3.99
C ASN A 58 9.53 -8.44 -4.74
N ARG A 59 9.01 -7.78 -5.80
CA ARG A 59 9.76 -6.74 -6.53
C ARG A 59 10.19 -5.59 -5.64
N TYR A 60 9.31 -5.15 -4.74
CA TYR A 60 9.63 -4.12 -3.75
C TYR A 60 10.76 -4.57 -2.82
N GLY A 61 10.72 -5.81 -2.32
CA GLY A 61 11.80 -6.39 -1.53
C GLY A 61 13.13 -6.40 -2.27
N MET A 62 13.17 -6.90 -3.51
CA MET A 62 14.39 -6.89 -4.33
C MET A 62 14.94 -5.47 -4.52
N LEU A 63 14.09 -4.50 -4.83
CA LEU A 63 14.50 -3.10 -4.99
C LEU A 63 15.04 -2.49 -3.68
N LEU A 64 14.45 -2.86 -2.54
CA LEU A 64 14.97 -2.43 -1.25
C LEU A 64 16.34 -3.03 -0.97
N ASP A 65 16.55 -4.30 -1.29
CA ASP A 65 17.84 -4.97 -1.12
C ASP A 65 18.91 -4.31 -2.01
N ASP A 66 18.59 -4.02 -3.28
CA ASP A 66 19.47 -3.25 -4.18
C ASP A 66 19.81 -1.87 -3.58
N ILE A 67 18.81 -1.16 -3.04
CA ILE A 67 19.00 0.14 -2.37
C ILE A 67 19.88 0.01 -1.12
N LYS A 68 19.76 -1.07 -0.36
CA LYS A 68 20.60 -1.30 0.83
C LYS A 68 22.06 -1.57 0.43
N GLU A 69 22.28 -2.41 -0.59
CA GLU A 69 23.61 -2.76 -1.06
C GLU A 69 24.33 -1.56 -1.72
N GLU A 70 23.66 -0.90 -2.67
CA GLU A 70 24.28 0.13 -3.50
C GLU A 70 24.13 1.54 -2.91
N GLY A 71 23.05 1.80 -2.19
CA GLY A 71 22.63 3.14 -1.80
C GLY A 71 22.06 3.95 -2.96
N ILE A 72 21.29 4.99 -2.66
CA ILE A 72 20.74 5.92 -3.65
C ILE A 72 21.70 7.09 -3.85
N ILE A 73 22.05 7.41 -5.09
CA ILE A 73 22.88 8.57 -5.41
C ILE A 73 22.02 9.72 -5.93
N PHE A 74 21.89 10.78 -5.14
CA PHE A 74 21.29 12.03 -5.56
C PHE A 74 22.33 12.90 -6.27
N LYS A 75 21.98 13.36 -7.48
CA LYS A 75 22.79 14.32 -8.22
C LYS A 75 22.10 15.68 -8.19
N ILE A 76 22.68 16.62 -7.47
CA ILE A 76 22.11 17.93 -7.19
C ILE A 76 22.98 18.99 -7.84
N LYS A 77 22.39 20.04 -8.40
CA LYS A 77 23.15 21.14 -9.00
C LYS A 77 23.96 21.87 -7.93
N ASN A 78 25.24 22.11 -8.18
CA ASN A 78 26.08 22.88 -7.25
C ASN A 78 25.83 24.38 -7.48
N THR A 79 25.08 25.02 -6.60
CA THR A 79 24.84 26.46 -6.59
C THR A 79 25.58 27.14 -5.43
N ASN A 80 26.85 26.74 -5.24
CA ASN A 80 27.69 27.17 -4.11
C ASN A 80 27.06 26.81 -2.76
N LEU A 81 26.71 25.53 -2.60
CA LEU A 81 25.95 25.00 -1.46
C LEU A 81 26.75 24.98 -0.14
N GLY A 82 28.02 25.40 -0.15
CA GLY A 82 28.86 25.45 1.05
C GLY A 82 29.19 24.07 1.65
N VAL A 83 29.08 23.01 0.86
CA VAL A 83 29.39 21.64 1.28
C VAL A 83 30.72 21.16 0.73
N VAL A 84 31.35 20.21 1.42
CA VAL A 84 32.61 19.57 1.00
C VAL A 84 32.42 18.06 0.81
N GLU A 85 33.34 17.44 0.08
CA GLU A 85 33.36 15.98 -0.04
C GLU A 85 33.53 15.32 1.33
N TRP A 86 32.87 14.18 1.53
CA TRP A 86 32.80 13.42 2.78
C TRP A 86 32.07 14.10 3.93
N GLN A 87 31.38 15.22 3.67
CA GLN A 87 30.52 15.85 4.65
C GLN A 87 29.24 15.06 4.89
N ASN A 88 28.91 14.85 6.17
CA ASN A 88 27.64 14.28 6.60
C ASN A 88 26.50 15.28 6.44
N LEU A 89 25.39 14.81 5.90
CA LEU A 89 24.15 15.54 5.71
C LEU A 89 23.01 14.82 6.43
N TYR A 90 21.88 15.50 6.56
CA TYR A 90 20.72 14.99 7.27
C TYR A 90 19.44 15.27 6.50
N PHE A 91 18.45 14.40 6.68
CA PHE A 91 17.10 14.70 6.25
C PHE A 91 16.38 15.51 7.33
N ARG A 92 15.71 16.58 6.90
CA ARG A 92 14.73 17.28 7.72
C ARG A 92 13.34 17.09 7.14
N ASP A 93 12.41 16.77 8.02
CA ASP A 93 11.02 16.52 7.70
C ASP A 93 10.14 17.71 8.12
N SER A 94 9.48 18.39 7.17
CA SER A 94 8.52 19.47 7.46
C SER A 94 7.05 19.02 7.43
N GLY A 95 6.80 17.73 7.30
CA GLY A 95 5.48 17.14 7.06
C GLY A 95 5.09 17.07 5.59
N LYS A 96 5.24 18.17 4.84
CA LYS A 96 4.90 18.21 3.40
C LYS A 96 6.04 17.73 2.52
N ASN A 97 7.24 18.28 2.76
CA ASN A 97 8.43 17.99 1.96
C ASN A 97 9.56 17.50 2.86
N ILE A 98 10.48 16.74 2.27
CA ILE A 98 11.76 16.37 2.87
C ILE A 98 12.85 17.24 2.27
N TYR A 99 13.78 17.64 3.13
CA TYR A 99 14.93 18.46 2.79
C TYR A 99 16.22 17.72 3.11
N ILE A 100 17.27 17.95 2.32
CA ILE A 100 18.64 17.65 2.72
C ILE A 100 19.24 18.92 3.31
N GLU A 101 19.84 18.80 4.49
CA GLU A 101 20.54 19.90 5.15
C GLU A 101 21.90 19.47 5.70
N SER A 102 22.79 20.45 5.88
CA SER A 102 24.03 20.26 6.64
C SER A 102 23.76 20.29 8.15
N LEU A 103 24.76 19.94 8.96
CA LEU A 103 24.69 20.02 10.42
C LEU A 103 24.32 21.43 10.90
N ASP A 104 24.82 22.46 10.22
CA ASP A 104 24.53 23.88 10.50
C ASP A 104 23.16 24.33 9.95
N ARG A 105 22.32 23.39 9.52
CA ARG A 105 20.98 23.60 8.95
C ARG A 105 20.95 24.42 7.65
N HIS A 106 22.05 24.43 6.90
CA HIS A 106 22.04 24.98 5.56
C HIS A 106 21.28 24.05 4.62
N LEU A 107 20.27 24.59 3.94
CA LEU A 107 19.47 23.84 2.97
C LEU A 107 20.33 23.49 1.75
N ILE A 108 20.44 22.19 1.47
CA ILE A 108 21.15 21.65 0.31
C ILE A 108 20.18 21.34 -0.82
N HIS A 109 19.03 20.75 -0.48
CA HIS A 109 18.03 20.37 -1.47
C HIS A 109 16.63 20.20 -0.86
N GLU A 110 15.61 20.50 -1.65
CA GLU A 110 14.20 20.24 -1.34
C GLU A 110 13.66 19.23 -2.34
N PHE A 111 13.07 18.15 -1.84
CA PHE A 111 12.38 17.18 -2.67
C PHE A 111 10.92 17.59 -2.91
N ASP A 112 10.39 17.21 -4.06
CA ASP A 112 8.94 17.27 -4.30
C ASP A 112 8.17 16.30 -3.38
N ASN A 113 6.84 16.40 -3.38
CA ASN A 113 5.98 15.59 -2.52
C ASN A 113 6.10 14.08 -2.78
N ASN A 114 6.30 13.68 -4.05
CA ASN A 114 6.37 12.27 -4.42
C ASN A 114 7.65 11.63 -3.88
N MET A 115 8.81 12.25 -4.10
CA MET A 115 10.08 11.78 -3.56
C MET A 115 10.13 11.91 -2.03
N SER A 116 9.56 12.98 -1.48
CA SER A 116 9.45 13.16 -0.04
C SER A 116 8.69 12.02 0.63
N SER A 117 7.62 11.53 0.01
CA SER A 117 6.83 10.40 0.54
C SER A 117 7.66 9.11 0.57
N LEU A 118 8.45 8.84 -0.48
CA LEU A 118 9.30 7.65 -0.56
C LEU A 118 10.45 7.71 0.46
N ILE A 119 11.17 8.82 0.52
CA ILE A 119 12.28 9.00 1.46
C ILE A 119 11.77 8.88 2.90
N ARG A 120 10.58 9.42 3.20
CA ARG A 120 9.95 9.33 4.53
C ARG A 120 9.75 7.89 4.99
N ILE A 121 9.30 7.02 4.08
CA ILE A 121 9.11 5.60 4.39
C ILE A 121 10.46 4.98 4.74
N LEU A 122 11.48 5.20 3.90
CA LEU A 122 12.82 4.63 4.08
C LEU A 122 13.48 5.06 5.40
N ILE A 123 13.42 6.34 5.76
CA ILE A 123 14.09 6.87 6.97
C ILE A 123 13.29 6.65 8.27
N LYS A 124 11.97 6.40 8.18
CA LYS A 124 11.14 6.10 9.36
C LYS A 124 11.41 4.69 9.87
N GLU A 125 11.51 3.74 8.95
CA GLU A 125 11.62 2.32 9.26
C GLU A 125 13.07 1.89 9.55
N ASN A 126 14.06 2.66 9.14
CA ASN A 126 15.46 2.27 9.18
C ASN A 126 16.37 3.37 9.75
N GLU A 127 17.59 3.01 10.12
CA GLU A 127 18.67 3.99 10.28
C GLU A 127 19.22 4.36 8.90
N TYR A 128 19.96 5.46 8.81
CA TYR A 128 20.53 5.88 7.54
C TYR A 128 21.84 6.66 7.66
N SER A 129 22.58 6.69 6.55
CA SER A 129 23.70 7.59 6.32
C SER A 129 23.46 8.41 5.05
N LEU A 130 23.78 9.69 5.10
CA LEU A 130 23.67 10.61 3.97
C LEU A 130 24.97 11.43 3.88
N ILE A 131 25.75 11.22 2.83
CA ILE A 131 27.10 11.77 2.71
C ILE A 131 27.38 12.33 1.32
N VAL A 132 28.10 13.44 1.25
CA VAL A 132 28.63 13.96 -0.01
C VAL A 132 29.76 13.05 -0.48
N ILE A 133 29.59 12.36 -1.60
CA ILE A 133 30.63 11.45 -2.14
C ILE A 133 31.50 12.09 -3.21
N ARG A 134 30.99 13.14 -3.88
CA ARG A 134 31.75 13.84 -4.92
C ARG A 134 31.18 15.23 -5.15
N MET A 135 32.06 16.20 -5.37
CA MET A 135 31.68 17.54 -5.75
C MET A 135 32.43 17.99 -7.00
N ASN A 136 31.74 18.69 -7.88
CA ASN A 136 32.37 19.48 -8.93
C ASN A 136 31.62 20.81 -9.09
N GLU A 137 32.13 21.67 -9.97
CA GLU A 137 31.57 23.00 -10.22
C GLU A 137 30.07 22.98 -10.61
N LYS A 138 29.60 21.89 -11.22
CA LYS A 138 28.23 21.79 -11.74
C LYS A 138 27.29 21.01 -10.83
N ASN A 139 27.80 20.01 -10.12
CA ASN A 139 26.98 19.05 -9.39
C ASN A 139 27.66 18.57 -8.10
N VAL A 140 26.83 18.30 -7.10
CA VAL A 140 27.15 17.56 -5.89
C VAL A 140 26.48 16.19 -6.01
N LYS A 141 27.23 15.12 -5.76
CA LYS A 141 26.71 13.76 -5.61
C LYS A 141 26.63 13.43 -4.13
N ILE A 142 25.44 13.06 -3.68
CA ILE A 142 25.16 12.66 -2.31
C ILE A 142 24.72 11.21 -2.33
N GLN A 143 25.35 10.37 -1.52
CA GLN A 143 24.93 8.99 -1.33
C GLN A 143 24.07 8.87 -0.08
N PHE A 144 22.90 8.28 -0.26
CA PHE A 144 21.99 7.86 0.80
C PHE A 144 22.05 6.35 0.94
N ARG A 145 22.39 5.85 2.13
CA ARG A 145 22.36 4.43 2.45
C ARG A 145 21.39 4.19 3.60
N VAL A 146 20.55 3.19 3.42
CA VAL A 146 19.68 2.67 4.47
C VAL A 146 20.45 1.62 5.26
N ILE A 147 20.41 1.71 6.58
CA ILE A 147 21.07 0.79 7.51
C ILE A 147 19.96 0.12 8.31
N GLU A 148 19.92 -1.22 8.29
CA GLU A 148 18.94 -1.95 9.10
C GLU A 148 19.17 -1.63 10.57
N LYS A 149 18.09 -1.26 11.27
CA LYS A 149 18.11 -1.20 12.72
C LYS A 149 18.36 -2.61 13.22
N GLN A 150 19.54 -2.88 13.75
CA GLN A 150 19.73 -4.08 14.55
C GLN A 150 18.78 -3.97 15.73
N ASP A 151 17.81 -4.89 15.82
CA ASP A 151 17.02 -5.04 17.03
C ASP A 151 18.00 -5.28 18.18
N LYS A 152 18.16 -4.28 19.05
CA LYS A 152 18.95 -4.37 20.29
C LYS A 152 18.24 -5.23 21.32
N ASN A 153 17.85 -6.44 20.93
CA ASN A 153 17.22 -7.44 21.79
C ASN A 153 17.62 -8.82 21.30
N ILE A 154 18.83 -9.29 21.62
CA ILE A 154 19.04 -10.57 22.30
C ILE A 154 20.26 -10.40 23.21
N THR A 155 20.02 -10.58 24.50
CA THR A 155 20.98 -10.63 25.61
C THR A 155 21.80 -11.90 25.56
#